data_AF-A0A661P627-F1
#
_entry.id   AF-A0A661P627-F1
#
_cell.length_a   1.000
_cell.length_b   1.000
_cell.length_c   1.000
_cell.angle_alpha   90.00
_cell.angle_beta   90.00
_cell.angle_gamma   90.00
#
_symmetry.space_group_name_H-M   'P 1'
#
loop_
_entity.id
_entity.type
_entity.pdbx_description
1 polymer ?
#
loop_
_entity_poly.entity_id
_entity_poly.type
_entity_poly.pdbx_seq_one_letter_code
_entity_poly.pdbx_strand_id
1 'polypeptide(L)'
;MRCCTCLLAVALVAMGCGSEETPAPPVVPACEPPGFVVPSGICVVPGVPADGCGVGFAHDNLGGCVAVLPSEPCPSGMIALPGDETCREVSPCGQGTWGDIPVDGASEYVDGSYAAADSDGSAERPWPTISQAVDAAAAGALVAVAPGSYGEDLELNKPIILWGKCPAEVDPLDHRNSCQHGSHRLGDRAG
;
A
#
# COMPACT_ATOMS: atom_id res chain seq x y z
N MET A 1 66.98 20.94 -80.36
CA MET A 1 65.54 21.01 -80.00
C MET A 1 65.14 19.69 -79.37
N ARG A 2 64.67 19.75 -78.11
CA ARG A 2 63.86 18.73 -77.38
C ARG A 2 64.55 17.38 -77.10
N CYS A 3 64.42 16.73 -75.94
CA CYS A 3 63.86 17.07 -74.63
C CYS A 3 64.19 15.90 -73.67
N CYS A 4 64.40 16.22 -72.39
CA CYS A 4 64.06 15.44 -71.20
C CYS A 4 64.64 14.02 -70.96
N THR A 5 65.66 14.00 -70.10
CA THR A 5 66.04 12.94 -69.15
C THR A 5 64.87 12.55 -68.22
N CYS A 6 64.74 11.27 -67.86
CA CYS A 6 64.36 10.86 -66.49
C CYS A 6 64.72 9.39 -66.25
N LEU A 7 65.59 9.17 -65.27
CA LEU A 7 65.87 7.87 -64.65
C LEU A 7 64.60 7.30 -64.01
N LEU A 8 64.42 5.98 -64.06
CA LEU A 8 63.60 5.27 -63.08
C LEU A 8 64.25 3.97 -62.64
N ALA A 9 64.47 3.91 -61.33
CA ALA A 9 65.15 2.88 -60.58
C ALA A 9 64.21 1.71 -60.25
N VAL A 10 64.85 0.56 -60.05
CA VAL A 10 64.30 -0.75 -59.68
C VAL A 10 63.59 -0.68 -58.33
N ALA A 11 62.34 -1.17 -58.26
CA ALA A 11 61.61 -1.35 -57.01
C ALA A 11 61.60 -2.84 -56.61
N LEU A 12 62.27 -3.14 -55.49
CA LEU A 12 62.22 -4.41 -54.76
C LEU A 12 60.80 -4.64 -54.23
N VAL A 13 60.24 -5.83 -54.46
CA VAL A 13 58.98 -6.29 -53.85
C VAL A 13 59.31 -6.94 -52.50
N ALA A 14 58.93 -6.29 -51.40
CA ALA A 14 59.00 -6.86 -50.06
C ALA A 14 57.70 -7.61 -49.74
N MET A 15 57.80 -8.91 -49.47
CA MET A 15 56.74 -9.70 -48.82
C MET A 15 56.67 -9.28 -47.34
N GLY A 16 55.64 -8.54 -46.96
CA GLY A 16 55.32 -8.22 -45.57
C GLY A 16 54.32 -9.23 -44.99
N CYS A 17 54.64 -9.83 -43.85
CA CYS A 17 53.66 -10.50 -42.98
C CYS A 17 52.71 -9.43 -42.40
N GLY A 18 51.46 -9.42 -42.85
CA GLY A 18 50.39 -8.71 -42.16
C GLY A 18 49.96 -9.50 -40.93
N SER A 19 50.35 -9.07 -39.75
CA SER A 19 49.70 -9.48 -38.51
C SER A 19 48.36 -8.75 -38.45
N GLU A 20 47.26 -9.45 -38.67
CA GLU A 20 45.92 -8.93 -38.37
C GLU A 20 45.81 -8.78 -36.85
N GLU A 21 46.12 -7.58 -36.34
CA GLU A 21 45.71 -7.19 -34.99
C GLU A 21 44.18 -7.22 -34.96
N THR A 22 43.62 -8.34 -34.52
CA THR A 22 42.22 -8.41 -34.13
C THR A 22 42.06 -7.39 -33.00
N PRO A 23 41.28 -6.31 -33.18
CA PRO A 23 41.07 -5.34 -32.13
C PRO A 23 40.50 -6.09 -30.93
N ALA A 24 41.16 -5.93 -29.77
CA ALA A 24 40.62 -6.50 -28.54
C ALA A 24 39.15 -6.05 -28.42
N PRO A 25 38.22 -6.97 -28.09
CA PRO A 25 36.84 -6.58 -27.89
C PRO A 25 36.82 -5.43 -26.87
N PRO A 26 35.97 -4.40 -27.09
CA PRO A 26 35.90 -3.28 -26.18
C PRO A 26 35.72 -3.81 -24.77
N VAL A 27 36.63 -3.43 -23.87
CA VAL A 27 36.53 -3.76 -22.44
C VAL A 27 35.22 -3.14 -21.98
N VAL A 28 34.17 -3.96 -21.87
CA VAL A 28 32.93 -3.51 -21.22
C VAL A 28 33.33 -3.07 -19.83
N PRO A 29 33.05 -1.81 -19.43
CA PRO A 29 33.39 -1.36 -18.09
C PRO A 29 32.69 -2.32 -17.13
N ALA A 30 33.48 -2.97 -16.27
CA ALA A 30 32.97 -3.83 -15.23
C ALA A 30 31.92 -3.04 -14.42
N CYS A 31 30.82 -3.69 -14.04
CA CYS A 31 29.86 -3.08 -13.14
C CYS A 31 30.58 -2.58 -11.89
N GLU A 32 30.48 -1.27 -11.63
CA GLU A 32 30.96 -0.73 -10.37
C GLU A 32 30.09 -1.30 -9.24
N PRO A 33 30.70 -1.83 -8.16
CA PRO A 33 29.93 -2.30 -7.01
C PRO A 33 29.01 -1.19 -6.46
N PRO A 34 27.75 -1.50 -6.11
CA PRO A 34 27.19 -2.83 -5.88
C PRO A 34 26.58 -3.51 -7.12
N GLY A 35 26.82 -3.00 -8.33
CA GLY A 35 26.25 -3.55 -9.56
C GLY A 35 26.74 -4.96 -9.91
N PHE A 36 25.90 -5.71 -10.62
CA PHE A 36 26.21 -7.03 -11.16
C PHE A 36 25.74 -7.16 -12.62
N VAL A 37 26.43 -8.01 -13.38
CA VAL A 37 26.09 -8.27 -14.79
C VAL A 37 25.08 -9.40 -14.86
N VAL A 38 23.92 -9.17 -15.45
CA VAL A 38 22.93 -10.23 -15.72
C VAL A 38 23.29 -11.03 -16.99
N PRO A 39 22.71 -12.23 -17.23
CA PRO A 39 23.07 -13.06 -18.39
C PRO A 39 22.93 -12.40 -19.77
N SER A 40 22.16 -11.31 -19.88
CA SER A 40 22.05 -10.49 -21.09
C SER A 40 23.24 -9.56 -21.33
N GLY A 41 24.23 -9.52 -20.43
CA GLY A 41 25.38 -8.63 -20.48
C GLY A 41 25.11 -7.21 -19.98
N ILE A 42 23.91 -6.92 -19.48
CA ILE A 42 23.53 -5.61 -18.93
C ILE A 42 24.04 -5.48 -17.48
N CYS A 43 24.57 -4.31 -17.15
CA CYS A 43 24.89 -3.96 -15.77
C CYS A 43 23.63 -3.51 -15.02
N VAL A 44 23.32 -4.16 -13.91
CA VAL A 44 22.19 -3.81 -13.03
C VAL A 44 22.69 -3.52 -11.62
N VAL A 45 22.20 -2.44 -11.03
CA VAL A 45 22.46 -2.10 -9.62
C VAL A 45 21.34 -2.71 -8.78
N PRO A 46 21.64 -3.37 -7.64
CA PRO A 46 20.62 -3.83 -6.71
C PRO A 46 19.74 -2.67 -6.24
N GLY A 47 18.42 -2.88 -6.27
CA GLY A 47 17.43 -1.86 -5.93
C GLY A 47 16.45 -1.60 -7.06
N VAL A 48 15.46 -0.76 -6.76
CA VAL A 48 14.49 -0.28 -7.74
C VAL A 48 15.13 0.89 -8.52
N PRO A 49 15.04 0.94 -9.86
CA PRO A 49 15.46 2.12 -10.64
C PRO A 49 14.70 3.40 -10.24
N ALA A 50 15.23 4.57 -10.57
CA ALA A 50 14.63 5.86 -10.21
C ALA A 50 13.19 6.04 -10.73
N ASP A 51 12.89 5.46 -11.89
CA ASP A 51 11.57 5.41 -12.53
C ASP A 51 10.87 4.04 -12.37
N GLY A 52 11.45 3.15 -11.56
CA GLY A 52 10.99 1.77 -11.39
C GLY A 52 9.96 1.58 -10.27
N CYS A 53 9.64 2.63 -9.50
CA CYS A 53 8.63 2.52 -8.44
C CYS A 53 7.23 2.39 -9.04
N GLY A 54 6.40 1.58 -8.37
CA GLY A 54 4.99 1.43 -8.74
C GLY A 54 4.21 2.73 -8.55
N VAL A 55 3.04 2.84 -9.19
CA VAL A 55 2.11 3.95 -9.00
C VAL A 55 1.81 4.12 -7.50
N GLY A 56 1.92 5.36 -7.01
CA GLY A 56 1.73 5.69 -5.61
C GLY A 56 2.96 5.59 -4.73
N PHE A 57 4.13 5.31 -5.32
CA PHE A 57 5.40 5.25 -4.61
C PHE A 57 6.44 6.15 -5.28
N ALA A 58 7.25 6.82 -4.46
CA ALA A 58 8.38 7.61 -4.88
C ALA A 58 9.69 6.88 -4.56
N HIS A 59 10.68 6.99 -5.45
CA HIS A 59 12.00 6.44 -5.21
C HIS A 59 12.72 7.20 -4.09
N ASP A 60 13.33 6.48 -3.15
CA ASP A 60 14.00 7.06 -1.98
C ASP A 60 15.46 7.48 -2.23
N ASN A 61 15.95 7.28 -3.46
CA ASN A 61 17.35 7.49 -3.88
C ASN A 61 18.36 6.54 -3.23
N LEU A 62 17.89 5.50 -2.54
CA LEU A 62 18.68 4.44 -1.90
C LEU A 62 18.40 3.06 -2.54
N GLY A 63 17.63 3.03 -3.63
CA GLY A 63 17.20 1.80 -4.31
C GLY A 63 15.91 1.21 -3.76
N GLY A 64 15.17 1.97 -2.93
CA GLY A 64 13.87 1.62 -2.40
C GLY A 64 12.75 2.53 -2.91
N CYS A 65 11.52 2.18 -2.52
CA CYS A 65 10.32 2.95 -2.83
C CYS A 65 9.58 3.25 -1.53
N VAL A 66 9.24 4.52 -1.33
CA VAL A 66 8.40 4.98 -0.22
C VAL A 66 7.00 5.29 -0.73
N ALA A 67 5.98 4.93 0.03
CA ALA A 67 4.61 5.29 -0.33
C ALA A 67 4.45 6.81 -0.29
N VAL A 68 3.82 7.37 -1.31
CA VAL A 68 3.35 8.75 -1.30
C VAL A 68 2.06 8.79 -0.48
N LEU A 69 2.06 9.53 0.63
CA LEU A 69 0.94 9.64 1.56
C LEU A 69 0.82 11.10 2.04
N PRO A 70 -0.33 11.51 2.61
CA PRO A 70 -0.47 12.81 3.24
C PRO A 70 0.54 12.98 4.39
N SER A 71 0.94 14.22 4.66
CA SER A 71 1.88 14.53 5.75
C SER A 71 1.31 14.29 7.15
N GLU A 72 -0.01 14.34 7.27
CA GLU A 72 -0.74 14.07 8.51
C GLU A 72 -1.45 12.71 8.44
N PRO A 73 -1.45 11.91 9.53
CA PRO A 73 -2.22 10.68 9.58
C PRO A 73 -3.70 10.91 9.32
N CYS A 74 -4.36 9.96 8.65
CA CYS A 74 -5.79 10.08 8.41
C CYS A 74 -6.60 10.00 9.71
N PRO A 75 -7.63 10.86 9.86
CA PRO A 75 -8.58 10.76 10.97
C PRO A 75 -9.32 9.42 10.98
N SER A 76 -9.95 9.07 12.11
CA SER A 76 -10.78 7.87 12.23
C SER A 76 -11.85 7.81 11.14
N GLY A 77 -12.03 6.63 10.53
CA GLY A 77 -12.96 6.42 9.42
C GLY A 77 -12.44 6.84 8.04
N MET A 78 -11.23 7.41 7.95
CA MET A 78 -10.58 7.82 6.70
C MET A 78 -9.33 6.98 6.42
N ILE A 79 -8.95 6.89 5.15
CA ILE A 79 -7.76 6.19 4.66
C ILE A 79 -7.09 7.00 3.55
N ALA A 80 -5.77 6.87 3.43
CA ALA A 80 -5.00 7.28 2.26
C ALA A 80 -4.32 6.05 1.68
N LEU A 81 -4.52 5.81 0.40
CA LEU A 81 -3.81 4.78 -0.36
C LEU A 81 -2.46 5.33 -0.84
N PRO A 82 -1.45 4.49 -1.10
CA PRO A 82 -0.22 4.94 -1.74
C PRO A 82 -0.54 5.72 -3.03
N GLY A 83 -0.09 6.97 -3.10
CA GLY A 83 -0.37 7.92 -4.17
C GLY A 83 -1.41 8.99 -3.81
N ASP A 84 -2.15 8.82 -2.72
CA ASP A 84 -3.08 9.83 -2.24
C ASP A 84 -2.33 10.97 -1.53
N GLU A 85 -2.62 12.20 -1.91
CA GLU A 85 -2.14 13.40 -1.21
C GLU A 85 -3.13 13.88 -0.13
N THR A 86 -4.35 13.33 -0.12
CA THR A 86 -5.41 13.63 0.84
C THR A 86 -6.11 12.36 1.31
N CYS A 87 -6.62 12.38 2.54
CA CYS A 87 -7.42 11.27 3.05
C CYS A 87 -8.80 11.24 2.41
N ARG A 88 -9.35 10.04 2.27
CA ARG A 88 -10.69 9.76 1.77
C ARG A 88 -11.43 8.80 2.69
N GLU A 89 -12.75 8.79 2.60
CA GLU A 89 -13.57 7.86 3.38
C GLU A 89 -13.25 6.41 3.00
N VAL A 90 -13.17 5.55 4.01
CA VAL A 90 -13.03 4.09 3.80
C VAL A 90 -14.29 3.53 3.15
N SER A 91 -15.47 3.97 3.61
CA SER A 91 -16.77 3.64 3.05
C SER A 91 -17.77 4.76 3.37
N PRO A 92 -18.63 5.16 2.42
CA PRO A 92 -19.74 6.07 2.70
C PRO A 92 -20.65 5.52 3.79
N CYS A 93 -21.22 6.40 4.61
CA CYS A 93 -22.09 6.03 5.73
C CYS A 93 -23.55 5.71 5.38
N GLY A 94 -23.92 5.77 4.09
CA GLY A 94 -25.32 5.67 3.67
C GLY A 94 -26.20 6.74 4.32
N GLN A 95 -27.52 6.59 4.25
CA GLN A 95 -28.49 7.49 4.88
C GLN A 95 -29.29 6.79 5.98
N GLY A 96 -29.78 7.54 6.97
CA GLY A 96 -30.54 6.99 8.10
C GLY A 96 -29.68 6.31 9.17
N THR A 97 -30.33 5.63 10.11
CA THR A 97 -29.68 5.04 11.30
C THR A 97 -28.78 3.85 10.95
N TRP A 98 -29.17 3.03 9.96
CA TRP A 98 -28.40 1.85 9.54
C TRP A 98 -27.79 1.99 8.14
N GLY A 99 -27.85 3.16 7.50
CA GLY A 99 -27.18 3.38 6.21
C GLY A 99 -27.68 2.44 5.10
N ASP A 100 -26.73 1.97 4.29
CA ASP A 100 -26.99 1.07 3.14
C ASP A 100 -26.75 -0.41 3.49
N ILE A 101 -26.89 -0.79 4.77
CA ILE A 101 -26.69 -2.18 5.21
C ILE A 101 -27.69 -3.10 4.48
N PRO A 102 -27.25 -4.21 3.88
CA PRO A 102 -28.11 -5.13 3.13
C PRO A 102 -28.92 -6.04 4.07
N VAL A 103 -29.84 -5.44 4.83
CA VAL A 103 -30.73 -6.12 5.76
C VAL A 103 -31.79 -6.97 5.04
N ASP A 104 -32.26 -8.00 5.72
CA ASP A 104 -33.34 -8.88 5.31
C ASP A 104 -34.32 -9.15 6.47
N GLY A 105 -35.31 -10.03 6.25
CA GLY A 105 -36.32 -10.36 7.26
C GLY A 105 -35.81 -11.15 8.46
N ALA A 106 -34.55 -11.59 8.47
CA ALA A 106 -33.91 -12.28 9.59
C ALA A 106 -32.87 -11.38 10.29
N SER A 107 -32.76 -10.12 9.88
CA SER A 107 -31.78 -9.19 10.43
C SER A 107 -32.22 -8.64 11.78
N GLU A 108 -31.25 -8.53 12.69
CA GLU A 108 -31.40 -7.91 14.01
C GLU A 108 -30.81 -6.50 13.98
N TYR A 109 -31.42 -5.56 14.69
CA TYR A 109 -30.99 -4.16 14.71
C TYR A 109 -30.46 -3.76 16.10
N VAL A 110 -29.35 -3.04 16.12
CA VAL A 110 -28.72 -2.50 17.34
C VAL A 110 -28.69 -0.98 17.26
N ASP A 111 -29.10 -0.32 18.34
CA ASP A 111 -28.94 1.12 18.55
C ASP A 111 -28.75 1.41 20.04
N GLY A 112 -27.52 1.75 20.44
CA GLY A 112 -27.18 2.04 21.83
C GLY A 112 -27.87 3.27 22.43
N SER A 113 -28.52 4.11 21.60
CA SER A 113 -29.34 5.22 22.06
C SER A 113 -30.77 4.82 22.44
N TYR A 114 -31.19 3.60 22.08
CA TYR A 114 -32.51 3.07 22.40
C TYR A 114 -32.64 2.77 23.90
N ALA A 115 -33.45 3.56 24.61
CA ALA A 115 -33.54 3.49 26.06
C ALA A 115 -34.75 2.70 26.59
N ALA A 116 -35.64 2.24 25.71
CA ALA A 116 -36.87 1.56 26.12
C ALA A 116 -36.60 0.07 26.41
N ALA A 117 -37.28 -0.50 27.41
CA ALA A 117 -37.05 -1.86 27.88
C ALA A 117 -37.83 -2.92 27.10
N ASP A 118 -38.26 -2.58 25.90
CA ASP A 118 -39.22 -3.34 25.11
C ASP A 118 -38.65 -3.75 23.74
N SER A 119 -37.32 -3.72 23.58
CA SER A 119 -36.60 -4.19 22.39
C SER A 119 -37.08 -5.57 21.92
N ASP A 120 -37.36 -5.68 20.63
CA ASP A 120 -37.68 -6.94 19.96
C ASP A 120 -36.74 -7.25 18.79
N GLY A 121 -35.71 -6.41 18.59
CA GLY A 121 -34.70 -6.59 17.56
C GLY A 121 -35.05 -6.01 16.21
N SER A 122 -36.25 -5.44 16.04
CA SER A 122 -36.63 -4.69 14.85
C SER A 122 -35.95 -3.31 14.76
N ALA A 123 -36.00 -2.69 13.59
CA ALA A 123 -35.50 -1.32 13.41
C ALA A 123 -36.27 -0.29 14.26
N GLU A 124 -37.54 -0.53 14.58
CA GLU A 124 -38.33 0.35 15.44
C GLU A 124 -38.02 0.16 16.93
N ARG A 125 -37.60 -1.04 17.32
CA ARG A 125 -37.34 -1.44 18.71
C ARG A 125 -36.02 -2.23 18.80
N PRO A 126 -34.90 -1.59 18.45
CA PRO A 126 -33.61 -2.26 18.32
C PRO A 126 -33.06 -2.68 19.69
N TRP A 127 -32.07 -3.57 19.67
CA TRP A 127 -31.30 -3.95 20.84
C TRP A 127 -30.39 -2.80 21.28
N PRO A 128 -30.33 -2.45 22.57
CA PRO A 128 -29.41 -1.41 23.06
C PRO A 128 -27.95 -1.88 23.13
N THR A 129 -27.66 -3.18 23.03
CA THR A 129 -26.29 -3.70 22.98
C THR A 129 -26.10 -4.71 21.84
N ILE A 130 -24.86 -4.85 21.38
CA ILE A 130 -24.52 -5.84 20.35
C ILE A 130 -24.66 -7.24 20.93
N SER A 131 -24.27 -7.48 22.19
CA SER A 131 -24.40 -8.80 22.82
C SER A 131 -25.85 -9.31 22.81
N GLN A 132 -26.84 -8.45 23.09
CA GLN A 132 -28.25 -8.84 23.05
C GLN A 132 -28.70 -9.26 21.65
N ALA A 133 -28.27 -8.52 20.62
CA ALA A 133 -28.57 -8.87 19.25
C ALA A 133 -27.88 -10.18 18.84
N VAL A 134 -26.62 -10.40 19.23
CA VAL A 134 -25.88 -11.64 18.97
C VAL A 134 -26.59 -12.83 19.63
N ASP A 135 -27.06 -12.68 20.86
CA ASP A 135 -27.77 -13.72 21.59
C ASP A 135 -29.11 -14.07 20.93
N ALA A 136 -29.87 -13.06 20.51
CA ALA A 136 -31.16 -13.21 19.83
C ALA A 136 -31.05 -13.74 18.40
N ALA A 137 -30.00 -13.35 17.67
CA ALA A 137 -29.80 -13.66 16.27
C ALA A 137 -29.79 -15.17 15.99
N ALA A 138 -30.47 -15.56 14.92
CA ALA A 138 -30.36 -16.91 14.37
C ALA A 138 -28.98 -17.12 13.71
N ALA A 139 -28.56 -18.39 13.60
CA ALA A 139 -27.35 -18.71 12.85
C ALA A 139 -27.50 -18.29 11.37
N GLY A 140 -26.55 -17.51 10.88
CA GLY A 140 -26.50 -16.92 9.55
C GLY A 140 -27.13 -15.52 9.46
N ALA A 141 -27.76 -15.02 10.53
CA ALA A 141 -28.40 -13.71 10.53
C ALA A 141 -27.39 -12.56 10.45
N LEU A 142 -27.87 -11.42 9.97
CA LEU A 142 -27.15 -10.15 9.96
C LEU A 142 -27.57 -9.32 11.17
N VAL A 143 -26.59 -8.74 11.88
CA VAL A 143 -26.78 -7.79 12.97
C VAL A 143 -26.36 -6.41 12.44
N ALA A 144 -27.33 -5.53 12.23
CA ALA A 144 -27.15 -4.16 11.76
C ALA A 144 -26.92 -3.21 12.93
N VAL A 145 -25.74 -2.59 12.99
CA VAL A 145 -25.31 -1.75 14.12
C VAL A 145 -25.34 -0.28 13.75
N ALA A 146 -26.17 0.48 14.47
CA ALA A 146 -26.27 1.93 14.36
C ALA A 146 -24.99 2.62 14.89
N PRO A 147 -24.78 3.89 14.53
CA PRO A 147 -23.72 4.74 15.07
C PRO A 147 -23.62 4.68 16.59
N GLY A 148 -22.41 4.54 17.09
CA GLY A 148 -22.18 4.46 18.53
C GLY A 148 -20.84 3.84 18.88
N SER A 149 -20.53 3.94 20.17
CA SER A 149 -19.41 3.24 20.79
C SER A 149 -19.97 2.13 21.69
N TYR A 150 -19.57 0.90 21.40
CA TYR A 150 -20.08 -0.31 22.08
C TYR A 150 -18.93 -0.96 22.84
N GLY A 151 -18.72 -0.52 24.09
CA GLY A 151 -17.63 -0.99 24.95
C GLY A 151 -17.97 -2.31 25.64
N GLU A 152 -18.15 -3.38 24.87
CA GLU A 152 -18.51 -4.71 25.36
C GLU A 152 -17.57 -5.80 24.80
N ASP A 153 -17.37 -6.87 25.58
CA ASP A 153 -16.61 -8.03 25.15
C ASP A 153 -17.53 -9.00 24.40
N LEU A 154 -17.34 -9.15 23.09
CA LEU A 154 -18.21 -9.97 22.24
C LEU A 154 -17.75 -11.42 22.16
N GLU A 155 -18.64 -12.36 22.51
CA GLU A 155 -18.48 -13.79 22.25
C GLU A 155 -19.33 -14.22 21.05
N LEU A 156 -18.68 -14.48 19.91
CA LEU A 156 -19.36 -14.95 18.70
C LEU A 156 -19.32 -16.48 18.63
N ASN A 157 -20.28 -17.13 19.26
CA ASN A 157 -20.38 -18.60 19.35
C ASN A 157 -21.23 -19.25 18.24
N LYS A 158 -21.81 -18.45 17.35
CA LYS A 158 -22.63 -18.89 16.21
C LYS A 158 -22.26 -18.07 14.96
N PRO A 159 -22.43 -18.60 13.75
CA PRO A 159 -22.11 -17.85 12.54
C PRO A 159 -23.13 -16.72 12.39
N ILE A 160 -22.68 -15.47 12.38
CA ILE A 160 -23.50 -14.29 12.09
C ILE A 160 -22.68 -13.29 11.28
N ILE A 161 -23.35 -12.29 10.71
CA ILE A 161 -22.72 -11.15 10.06
C ILE A 161 -22.92 -9.92 10.94
N LEU A 162 -21.86 -9.38 11.54
CA LEU A 162 -21.92 -8.11 12.26
C LEU A 162 -21.59 -6.97 11.30
N TRP A 163 -22.51 -6.05 11.08
CA TRP A 163 -22.37 -4.97 10.11
C TRP A 163 -22.69 -3.61 10.73
N GLY A 164 -21.69 -2.75 10.86
CA GLY A 164 -21.86 -1.37 11.31
C GLY A 164 -22.14 -0.39 10.16
N LYS A 165 -22.90 0.67 10.43
CA LYS A 165 -23.28 1.69 9.43
C LYS A 165 -22.07 2.18 8.60
N CYS A 166 -20.98 2.57 9.25
CA CYS A 166 -19.70 2.86 8.61
C CYS A 166 -18.56 2.98 9.62
N PRO A 167 -17.29 2.90 9.16
CA PRO A 167 -16.11 3.04 10.02
C PRO A 167 -15.97 4.41 10.71
N ALA A 168 -16.63 5.45 10.20
CA ALA A 168 -16.57 6.79 10.79
C ALA A 168 -17.53 6.98 11.98
N GLU A 169 -18.58 6.14 12.09
CA GLU A 169 -19.66 6.33 13.06
C GLU A 169 -19.83 5.15 14.04
N VAL A 170 -19.26 3.98 13.74
CA VAL A 170 -19.28 2.80 14.63
C VAL A 170 -17.88 2.53 15.12
N ASP A 171 -17.68 2.66 16.43
CA ASP A 171 -16.40 2.40 17.09
C ASP A 171 -16.53 1.21 18.07
N PRO A 172 -16.11 -0.01 17.67
CA PRO A 172 -16.18 -1.18 18.54
C PRO A 172 -15.09 -1.19 19.62
N LEU A 173 -14.04 -0.38 19.51
CA LEU A 173 -12.95 -0.30 20.49
C LEU A 173 -12.43 1.14 20.52
N ASP A 174 -12.59 1.83 21.65
CA ASP A 174 -12.01 3.17 21.85
C ASP A 174 -10.48 3.15 21.60
N HIS A 175 -10.10 3.46 20.38
CA HIS A 175 -8.74 3.42 19.88
C HIS A 175 -7.98 4.71 20.23
N ARG A 176 -8.60 5.65 20.95
CA ARG A 176 -7.98 6.92 21.33
C ARG A 176 -6.81 6.75 22.32
N ASN A 177 -6.60 5.57 22.90
CA ASN A 177 -5.58 5.35 23.94
C ASN A 177 -4.45 4.36 23.59
N SER A 178 -4.51 3.62 22.48
CA SER A 178 -3.53 2.56 22.19
C SER A 178 -2.37 2.97 21.26
N CYS A 179 -2.59 3.88 20.31
CA CYS A 179 -1.53 4.31 19.38
C CYS A 179 -0.63 5.45 19.90
N GLN A 180 -0.96 6.07 21.05
CA GLN A 180 -0.20 7.22 21.58
C GLN A 180 0.99 6.84 22.47
N HIS A 181 1.14 5.56 22.84
CA HIS A 181 2.25 5.10 23.68
C HIS A 181 3.51 4.69 22.90
N GLY A 182 3.51 4.77 21.56
CA GLY A 182 4.61 4.31 20.71
C GLY A 182 5.66 5.35 20.29
N SER A 183 5.49 6.64 20.59
CA SER A 183 6.43 7.70 20.14
C SER A 183 7.51 8.06 21.17
N HIS A 184 7.97 7.10 21.97
CA HIS A 184 9.19 7.29 22.77
C HIS A 184 10.39 7.34 21.81
N ARG A 185 10.77 8.57 21.43
CA ARG A 185 12.01 8.85 20.71
C ARG A 185 13.18 8.19 21.45
N LEU A 186 13.79 7.15 20.86
CA LEU A 186 15.18 6.80 21.15
C LEU A 186 16.03 7.95 20.58
N GLY A 187 16.32 8.97 21.40
CA GLY A 187 17.10 10.11 20.92
C GLY A 187 17.59 11.09 21.97
N ASP A 188 16.92 11.22 23.12
CA ASP A 188 17.33 12.21 24.13
C ASP A 188 18.10 11.54 25.28
N ARG A 189 19.38 11.24 25.01
CA ARG A 189 20.43 11.22 26.03
C ARG A 189 21.53 12.20 25.62
N ALA A 190 21.36 13.44 26.05
CA ALA A 190 22.43 14.42 26.16
C ALA A 190 22.33 15.07 27.55
N GLY A 191 23.43 15.03 28.31
CA GLY A 191 23.56 15.66 29.64
C GLY A 191 23.99 14.69 30.72
#